data_AF-X1S939-F1
#
_entry.id   AF-X1S939-F1
#
_cell.length_a   1.000
_cell.length_b   1.000
_cell.length_c   1.000
_cell.angle_alpha   90.00
_cell.angle_beta   90.00
_cell.angle_gamma   90.00
#
_symmetry.space_group_name_H-M   'P 1'
#
loop_
_entity.id
_entity.type
_entity.pdbx_description
1 polymer ?
#
loop_
_entity_poly.entity_id
_entity_poly.type
_entity_poly.pdbx_seq_one_letter_code
_entity_poly.pdbx_strand_id
1 'polypeptide(L)'
;MEYLLHILIIIGIYSILSVSLNLIAGYTGLLSIAHAAFYGVGAYVAALMALNLHSPFLINILCAIILSGLLGALVGIPSLR
;
A
#
# COMPACT_ATOMS: atom_id res chain seq x y z
N MET A 1 -16.89 12.59 -16.07
CA MET A 1 -16.47 11.17 -16.05
C MET A 1 -15.32 10.92 -15.08
N GLU A 2 -14.32 11.82 -15.01
CA GLU A 2 -13.17 11.71 -14.09
C GLU A 2 -13.53 11.59 -12.59
N TYR A 3 -14.58 12.28 -12.11
CA TYR A 3 -14.96 12.24 -10.69
C TYR A 3 -15.48 10.88 -10.23
N LEU A 4 -16.35 10.25 -11.02
CA LEU A 4 -16.86 8.90 -10.74
C LEU A 4 -15.74 7.87 -10.78
N LEU A 5 -14.82 7.99 -11.76
CA LEU A 5 -13.66 7.12 -11.88
C LEU A 5 -12.74 7.26 -10.67
N HIS A 6 -12.48 8.49 -10.21
CA HIS A 6 -11.70 8.75 -9.00
C HIS A 6 -12.32 8.13 -7.75
N ILE A 7 -13.63 8.30 -7.55
CA ILE A 7 -14.36 7.66 -6.45
C ILE A 7 -14.22 6.14 -6.52
N LEU A 8 -14.37 5.55 -7.70
CA LEU A 8 -14.29 4.10 -7.88
C LEU A 8 -12.90 3.55 -7.54
N ILE A 9 -11.84 4.28 -7.91
CA ILE A 9 -10.45 3.96 -7.52
C ILE A 9 -10.31 4.01 -6.00
N ILE A 10 -10.79 5.06 -5.35
CA ILE A 10 -10.71 5.22 -3.89
C ILE A 10 -11.46 4.08 -3.19
N ILE A 11 -12.66 3.74 -3.64
CA ILE A 11 -13.45 2.62 -3.12
C ILE A 11 -12.66 1.31 -3.25
N GLY A 12 -12.06 1.05 -4.41
CA GLY A 12 -11.25 -0.14 -4.63
C GLY A 12 -10.06 -0.23 -3.68
N ILE A 13 -9.32 0.87 -3.51
CA ILE A 13 -8.17 0.95 -2.59
C ILE A 13 -8.62 0.66 -1.15
N TYR A 14 -9.64 1.36 -0.66
CA TYR A 14 -10.13 1.17 0.72
C TYR A 14 -10.76 -0.20 0.94
N SER A 15 -11.39 -0.80 -0.08
CA SER A 15 -11.92 -2.17 0.02
C SER A 15 -10.79 -3.18 0.25
N ILE A 16 -9.69 -3.09 -0.50
CA ILE A 16 -8.52 -3.95 -0.32
C ILE A 16 -7.89 -3.72 1.06
N LEU A 17 -7.78 -2.45 1.47
CA LEU A 17 -7.22 -2.07 2.76
C LEU A 17 -8.07 -2.61 3.93
N SER A 18 -9.39 -2.52 3.82
CA SER A 18 -10.33 -3.01 4.82
C SER A 18 -10.24 -4.53 4.96
N VAL A 19 -10.18 -5.29 3.86
CA VAL A 19 -10.01 -6.74 3.89
C VAL A 19 -8.68 -7.13 4.51
N SER A 20 -7.59 -6.45 4.15
CA SER A 20 -6.25 -6.72 4.67
C SER A 20 -6.17 -6.44 6.19
N LEU A 21 -6.73 -5.32 6.64
CA LEU A 21 -6.81 -4.99 8.07
C LEU A 21 -7.72 -5.96 8.81
N ASN A 22 -8.86 -6.35 8.25
CA ASN A 22 -9.75 -7.34 8.84
C ASN A 22 -9.07 -8.70 9.00
N LEU A 23 -8.19 -9.06 8.07
CA LEU A 23 -7.40 -10.29 8.18
C LEU A 23 -6.49 -10.26 9.42
N ILE A 24 -5.86 -9.13 9.69
CA ILE A 24 -4.95 -8.98 10.83
C ILE A 24 -5.76 -8.78 12.12
N ALA A 25 -6.57 -7.73 12.19
CA ALA A 25 -7.32 -7.36 13.38
C ALA A 25 -8.40 -8.39 13.73
N GLY A 26 -9.08 -8.95 12.74
CA GLY A 26 -10.16 -9.92 12.95
C GLY A 26 -9.66 -11.30 13.39
N TYR A 27 -8.58 -11.82 12.78
CA TYR A 27 -8.09 -13.18 13.11
C TYR A 27 -7.04 -13.20 14.22
N THR A 28 -6.23 -12.15 14.38
CA THR A 28 -5.17 -12.10 15.40
C THR A 28 -5.52 -11.21 16.60
N GLY A 29 -6.56 -10.38 16.49
CA GLY A 29 -6.95 -9.42 17.53
C GLY A 29 -5.99 -8.23 17.68
N LEU A 30 -4.96 -8.12 16.82
CA LEU A 30 -3.95 -7.07 16.89
C LEU A 30 -4.30 -5.91 15.97
N LEU A 31 -4.37 -4.70 16.54
CA LEU A 31 -4.51 -3.47 15.76
C LEU A 31 -3.17 -3.11 15.11
N SER A 32 -3.05 -3.25 13.79
CA SER A 32 -1.84 -2.90 13.06
C SER A 32 -1.77 -1.40 12.75
N ILE A 33 -1.06 -0.64 13.59
CA ILE A 33 -0.80 0.80 13.37
C ILE A 33 0.15 1.00 12.17
N ALA A 34 1.05 0.04 11.93
CA ALA A 34 1.98 0.06 10.81
C ALA A 34 1.29 -0.12 9.44
N HIS A 35 0.04 -0.60 9.41
CA HIS A 35 -0.71 -0.84 8.18
C HIS A 35 -0.87 0.42 7.33
N ALA A 36 -1.23 1.54 7.96
CA ALA A 36 -1.38 2.83 7.28
C ALA A 36 -0.04 3.39 6.77
N ALA A 37 1.05 3.15 7.52
CA ALA A 37 2.38 3.57 7.11
C ALA A 37 2.86 2.81 5.86
N PHE A 38 2.68 1.48 5.81
CA PHE A 38 3.06 0.68 4.64
C PHE A 38 2.22 1.00 3.41
N TYR A 39 0.92 1.23 3.58
CA TYR A 39 0.05 1.73 2.52
C TYR A 39 0.54 3.06 1.96
N GLY A 40 0.83 4.04 2.83
CA GLY A 40 1.29 5.36 2.42
C GLY A 40 2.61 5.32 1.66
N VAL A 41 3.56 4.51 2.11
CA VAL A 41 4.85 4.31 1.43
C VAL A 41 4.67 3.74 0.02
N GLY A 42 3.86 2.67 -0.12
CA GLY A 42 3.60 2.06 -1.43
C GLY A 42 2.92 3.01 -2.41
N ALA A 43 1.91 3.76 -1.94
CA ALA A 43 1.21 4.76 -2.74
C ALA A 43 2.13 5.91 -3.17
N TYR A 44 3.01 6.38 -2.27
CA TYR A 44 3.97 7.45 -2.58
C TYR A 44 4.97 7.02 -3.64
N VAL A 45 5.54 5.81 -3.55
CA VAL A 45 6.47 5.28 -4.55
C VAL A 45 5.78 5.15 -5.92
N ALA A 46 4.55 4.63 -5.95
CA ALA A 46 3.78 4.51 -7.17
C ALA A 46 3.48 5.88 -7.80
N ALA A 47 3.10 6.88 -7.00
CA ALA A 47 2.83 8.24 -7.45
C ALA A 47 4.10 8.94 -7.95
N LEU A 48 5.22 8.78 -7.26
CA LEU A 48 6.50 9.37 -7.64
C LEU A 48 7.00 8.82 -8.98
N MET A 49 6.90 7.51 -9.19
CA MET A 49 7.22 6.87 -10.47
C MET A 49 6.29 7.32 -11.60
N ALA A 50 4.99 7.41 -11.33
CA ALA A 50 4.01 7.87 -12.30
C ALA A 50 4.25 9.32 -12.75
N LEU A 51 4.64 10.20 -11.82
CA LEU A 51 4.88 11.62 -12.08
C LEU A 51 6.21 11.92 -12.76
N ASN A 52 7.29 11.21 -12.38
CA ASN A 52 8.65 11.55 -12.84
C ASN A 52 9.13 10.72 -14.03
N LEU A 53 8.77 9.43 -14.11
CA LEU A 53 9.37 8.52 -15.08
C LEU A 53 8.47 8.21 -16.28
N HIS A 54 7.19 8.61 -16.25
CA HIS A 54 6.17 8.23 -17.27
C HIS A 54 6.22 6.73 -17.63
N SER A 55 6.68 5.91 -16.69
CA SER A 55 6.92 4.48 -16.89
C SER A 55 5.59 3.72 -16.92
N PRO A 56 5.54 2.57 -17.62
CA PRO A 56 4.32 1.79 -17.72
C PRO A 56 3.84 1.35 -16.33
N PHE A 57 2.52 1.35 -16.14
CA PHE A 57 1.85 1.09 -14.87
C PHE A 57 2.35 -0.19 -14.16
N LEU A 58 2.65 -1.24 -14.91
CA LEU A 58 3.19 -2.50 -14.35
C LEU A 58 4.54 -2.30 -13.65
N ILE A 59 5.44 -1.49 -14.22
CA ILE A 59 6.75 -1.23 -13.63
C ILE A 59 6.59 -0.41 -12.34
N ASN A 60 5.67 0.55 -12.34
CA ASN A 60 5.38 1.36 -11.15
C ASN A 60 4.86 0.49 -10.00
N ILE A 61 3.96 -0.45 -10.30
CA ILE A 61 3.47 -1.43 -9.32
C ILE A 61 4.60 -2.31 -8.79
N LEU A 62 5.44 -2.89 -9.65
CA LEU A 62 6.53 -3.76 -9.23
C LEU A 62 7.53 -3.01 -8.34
N CYS A 63 7.93 -1.80 -8.73
CA CYS A 63 8.81 -0.97 -7.91
C CYS A 63 8.16 -0.60 -6.57
N ALA A 64 6.86 -0.25 -6.55
CA ALA A 64 6.15 0.03 -5.32
C ALA A 64 6.08 -1.18 -4.39
N ILE A 65 5.83 -2.39 -4.92
CA ILE A 65 5.83 -3.65 -4.14
C ILE A 65 7.22 -3.92 -3.56
N ILE A 66 8.28 -3.80 -4.38
CA ILE A 66 9.64 -4.09 -3.95
C ILE A 66 10.09 -3.10 -2.86
N LEU A 67 9.92 -1.79 -3.07
CA LEU A 67 10.32 -0.79 -2.07
C LEU A 67 9.49 -0.86 -0.79
N SER A 68 8.17 -1.02 -0.90
CA SER A 68 7.30 -1.15 0.28
C SER A 68 7.62 -2.42 1.07
N GLY A 69 7.89 -3.54 0.38
CA GLY A 69 8.34 -4.78 1.00
C GLY A 69 9.71 -4.67 1.67
N LEU A 70 10.66 -3.95 1.06
CA LEU A 70 11.99 -3.70 1.64
C LEU A 70 11.91 -2.89 2.93
N LEU A 71 11.09 -1.83 2.93
CA LEU A 71 10.82 -1.05 4.14
C LEU A 71 10.05 -1.85 5.18
N GLY A 72 9.09 -2.68 4.74
CA GLY A 72 8.40 -3.65 5.59
C GLY A 72 9.34 -4.63 6.27
N ALA A 73 10.32 -5.18 5.54
CA ALA A 73 11.33 -6.07 6.09
C ALA A 73 12.23 -5.33 7.09
N LEU A 74 12.71 -4.12 6.74
CA LEU A 74 13.58 -3.33 7.60
C LEU A 74 12.91 -2.97 8.94
N VAL A 75 11.60 -2.70 8.94
CA VAL A 75 10.80 -2.41 10.14
C VAL A 75 10.32 -3.70 10.84
N GLY A 76 10.13 -4.79 10.11
CA GLY A 76 9.72 -6.08 10.66
C GLY A 76 10.82 -6.77 11.47
N ILE A 77 12.09 -6.67 11.03
CA ILE A 77 13.25 -7.25 11.73
C ILE A 77 13.39 -6.73 13.18
N PRO A 78 13.27 -5.41 13.50
CA PRO A 78 13.25 -4.91 14.87
C PRO A 78 11.97 -5.24 15.65
N SER A 79 10.89 -5.64 14.98
CA SER A 79 9.64 -6.05 15.66
C SER A 79 9.66 -7.52 16.11
N LEU A 80 10.63 -8.31 15.60
CA LEU A 80 10.82 -9.72 15.96
C LEU A 80 11.70 -9.92 17.20
N ARG A 81 12.23 -8.83 17.76
CA ARG A 81 13.02 -8.75 19.00
C ARG A 81 12.24 -7.95 20.03
#